data_AF-A0A829Y895-F1
#
_entry.id   AF-A0A829Y895-F1
#
_cell.length_a   1.000
_cell.length_b   1.000
_cell.length_c   1.000
_cell.angle_alpha   90.00
_cell.angle_beta   90.00
_cell.angle_gamma   90.00
#
_symmetry.space_group_name_H-M   'P 1'
#
loop_
_entity.id
_entity.type
_entity.pdbx_description
1 polymer ?
#
loop_
_entity_poly.entity_id
_entity_poly.type
_entity_poly.pdbx_seq_one_letter_code
_entity_poly.pdbx_strand_id
1 'polypeptide(L)'
;MNKMAVTLEQARELVRRKLDAMPGGSRFRILDESVSELQEGWIFGYQSADFLETGDISKALAGNAPMFVTRDAGEIFFLSQHRPLTESMAAYRASGDPNAPLIPEVELSGWKVGANAVAAIQGIRRHCPVGLAEAKSIIERCLDGERCVLRAPDIEQAKLMVTTLESAGFVSCVRFARAR
;
A
#
# COMPACT_ATOMS: atom_id res chain seq x y z
N MET A 1 24.85 14.23 0.32
CA MET A 1 24.44 14.45 1.73
C MET A 1 23.81 13.14 2.22
N ASN A 2 24.46 12.43 3.13
CA ASN A 2 23.92 11.15 3.64
C ASN A 2 22.79 11.49 4.60
N LYS A 3 21.52 11.43 4.15
CA LYS A 3 20.37 11.70 5.01
C LYS A 3 20.31 10.55 6.00
N MET A 4 20.71 10.80 7.25
CA MET A 4 20.66 9.76 8.28
C MET A 4 19.21 9.33 8.45
N ALA A 5 18.99 8.02 8.46
CA ALA A 5 17.69 7.44 8.75
C ALA A 5 17.17 7.98 10.08
N VAL A 6 15.87 8.29 10.11
CA VAL A 6 15.15 8.66 11.32
C VAL A 6 15.24 7.51 12.32
N THR A 7 15.34 7.82 13.61
CA THR A 7 15.27 6.85 14.71
C THR A 7 13.86 6.79 15.29
N LEU A 8 13.51 5.74 16.05
CA LEU A 8 12.21 5.65 16.71
C LEU A 8 11.91 6.86 17.60
N GLU A 9 12.91 7.36 18.34
CA GLU A 9 12.74 8.56 19.19
C GLU A 9 12.43 9.80 18.37
N GLN A 10 13.12 10.00 17.26
CA GLN A 10 12.85 11.11 16.34
C GLN A 10 11.47 10.97 15.68
N ALA A 11 11.08 9.77 15.25
CA ALA A 11 9.75 9.50 14.69
C ALA A 11 8.64 9.78 15.70
N ARG A 12 8.83 9.38 16.95
CA ARG A 12 7.91 9.66 18.06
C ARG A 12 7.77 11.15 18.32
N GLU A 13 8.87 11.90 18.29
CA GLU A 13 8.85 13.35 18.44
C GLU A 13 8.13 14.05 17.28
N LEU A 14 8.32 13.58 16.05
CA LEU A 14 7.60 14.07 14.88
C LEU A 14 6.09 13.87 15.03
N VAL A 15 5.66 12.69 15.49
CA VAL A 15 4.25 12.39 15.75
C VAL A 15 3.68 13.24 16.87
N ARG A 16 4.43 13.44 17.96
CA ARG A 16 4.01 14.31 19.07
C ARG A 16 3.76 15.74 18.59
N ARG A 17 4.69 16.32 17.84
CA ARG A 17 4.52 17.66 17.25
C ARG A 17 3.33 17.73 16.31
N LYS A 18 3.10 16.66 15.53
CA LYS A 18 1.96 16.59 14.62
C LYS A 18 0.63 16.58 15.38
N LEU A 19 0.56 15.84 16.48
CA LEU A 19 -0.59 15.77 17.39
C LEU A 19 -0.86 17.12 18.07
N ASP A 20 0.19 17.75 18.61
CA ASP A 20 0.08 19.06 19.27
C ASP A 20 -0.40 20.16 18.31
N ALA A 21 -0.09 20.02 17.02
CA ALA A 21 -0.53 20.94 15.97
C ALA A 21 -1.92 20.62 15.38
N MET A 22 -2.59 19.54 15.81
CA MET A 22 -3.91 19.20 15.27
C MET A 22 -4.97 20.20 15.76
N PRO A 23 -5.89 20.65 14.89
CA PRO A 23 -6.99 21.51 15.28
C PRO A 23 -7.99 20.78 16.19
N GLY A 24 -8.77 21.53 16.96
CA GLY A 24 -9.84 20.99 17.82
C GLY A 24 -9.56 21.00 19.31
N GLY A 25 -8.42 21.58 19.75
CA GLY A 25 -8.12 21.85 21.16
C GLY A 25 -8.02 20.61 22.06
N SER A 26 -8.11 19.42 21.48
CA SER A 26 -8.02 18.15 22.18
C SER A 26 -6.57 17.80 22.42
N ARG A 27 -6.26 17.32 23.61
CA ARG A 27 -4.94 16.79 23.94
C ARG A 27 -4.88 15.34 23.49
N PHE A 28 -3.87 14.97 22.71
CA PHE A 28 -3.68 13.59 22.25
C PHE A 28 -2.50 12.92 22.94
N ARG A 29 -2.54 11.59 23.03
CA ARG A 29 -1.45 10.74 23.48
C ARG A 29 -1.19 9.63 22.46
N ILE A 30 0.07 9.32 22.23
CA ILE A 30 0.49 8.11 21.54
C ILE A 30 0.15 6.91 22.44
N LEU A 31 -0.36 5.83 21.83
CA LEU A 31 -0.59 4.56 22.52
C LEU A 31 0.66 3.70 22.33
N ASP A 32 1.47 3.56 23.38
CA ASP A 32 2.78 2.90 23.30
C ASP A 32 2.68 1.44 22.85
N GLU A 33 1.64 0.75 23.30
CA GLU A 33 1.32 -0.63 22.93
C GLU A 33 0.94 -0.81 21.45
N SER A 34 0.57 0.28 20.76
CA SER A 34 0.20 0.26 19.34
C SER A 34 1.37 0.56 18.41
N VAL A 35 2.53 0.96 18.96
CA VAL A 35 3.68 1.36 18.15
C VAL A 35 4.26 0.12 17.46
N SER A 36 4.23 0.13 16.14
CA SER A 36 4.73 -0.99 15.33
C SER A 36 5.92 -0.53 14.48
N GLU A 37 7.02 -1.27 14.56
CA GLU A 37 8.18 -1.05 13.71
C GLU A 37 8.09 -1.89 12.43
N LEU A 38 8.34 -1.24 11.30
CA LEU A 38 8.42 -1.83 9.98
C LEU A 38 9.79 -1.52 9.35
N GLN A 39 10.12 -2.23 8.27
CA GLN A 39 11.33 -1.93 7.50
C GLN A 39 11.29 -0.48 6.98
N GLU A 40 10.13 -0.03 6.50
CA GLU A 40 9.91 1.28 5.90
C GLU A 40 9.80 2.42 6.92
N GLY A 41 9.59 2.12 8.20
CA GLY A 41 9.30 3.15 9.20
C GLY A 41 8.56 2.65 10.43
N TRP A 42 7.73 3.51 11.02
CA TRP A 42 6.97 3.21 12.23
C TRP A 42 5.51 3.62 12.10
N ILE A 43 4.64 2.86 12.74
CA ILE A 43 3.22 3.17 12.86
C ILE A 43 2.93 3.54 14.30
N PHE A 44 2.18 4.63 14.48
CA PHE A 44 1.77 5.15 15.77
C PHE A 44 0.25 5.24 15.82
N GLY A 45 -0.36 4.44 16.69
CA GLY A 45 -1.70 4.72 17.19
C GLY A 45 -1.67 5.85 18.21
N TYR A 46 -2.76 6.60 18.29
CA TYR A 46 -2.94 7.68 19.23
C TYR A 46 -4.40 7.77 19.64
N GLN A 47 -4.68 8.48 20.73
CA GLN A 47 -6.04 8.71 21.20
C GLN A 47 -6.12 10.03 21.98
N SER A 48 -7.33 10.57 22.09
CA SER A 48 -7.67 11.66 23.01
C SER A 48 -7.27 11.30 24.43
N ALA A 49 -6.47 12.14 25.05
CA ALA A 49 -6.04 11.98 26.43
C ALA A 49 -7.24 12.06 27.40
N ASP A 50 -8.25 12.86 27.07
CA ASP A 50 -9.47 12.99 27.86
C ASP A 50 -10.29 11.69 27.82
N PHE A 51 -10.35 11.01 26.67
CA PHE A 51 -10.97 9.68 26.59
C PHE A 51 -10.20 8.66 27.43
N LEU A 52 -8.87 8.64 27.33
CA LEU A 52 -8.04 7.72 28.09
C LEU A 52 -8.17 7.91 29.61
N GLU A 53 -8.42 9.14 30.07
CA GLU A 53 -8.57 9.48 31.49
C GLU A 53 -9.98 9.24 32.02
N THR A 54 -11.01 9.49 31.21
CA THR A 54 -12.42 9.48 31.66
C THR A 54 -13.20 8.26 31.24
N GLY A 55 -12.78 7.58 30.16
CA GLY A 55 -13.56 6.53 29.50
C GLY A 55 -14.81 7.03 28.77
N ASP A 56 -15.05 8.35 28.70
CA ASP A 56 -16.24 8.91 28.04
C ASP A 56 -16.14 8.75 26.52
N ILE A 57 -16.96 7.86 25.96
CA ILE A 57 -17.02 7.54 24.53
C ILE A 57 -17.25 8.79 23.67
N SER A 58 -17.91 9.83 24.19
CA SER A 58 -18.09 11.10 23.47
C SER A 58 -16.76 11.78 23.12
N LYS A 59 -15.69 11.43 23.83
CA LYS A 59 -14.31 11.91 23.63
C LYS A 59 -13.46 11.00 22.76
N ALA A 60 -13.99 9.87 22.28
CA ALA A 60 -13.28 8.89 21.45
C ALA A 60 -13.35 9.18 19.93
N LEU A 61 -13.53 10.44 19.54
CA LEU A 61 -13.68 10.84 18.12
C LEU A 61 -12.35 10.91 17.35
N ALA A 62 -11.23 10.66 18.02
CA ALA A 62 -9.89 10.67 17.42
C ALA A 62 -9.24 9.29 17.48
N GLY A 63 -8.10 9.13 16.79
CA GLY A 63 -7.30 7.91 16.85
C GLY A 63 -7.73 6.80 15.89
N ASN A 64 -8.72 7.07 15.04
CA ASN A 64 -9.22 6.13 14.03
C ASN A 64 -8.28 5.96 12.82
N ALA A 65 -7.39 6.93 12.55
CA ALA A 65 -6.42 6.88 11.47
C ALA A 65 -4.99 6.89 12.04
N PRO A 66 -4.32 5.74 12.19
CA PRO A 66 -2.96 5.70 12.72
C PRO A 66 -1.98 6.46 11.80
N MET A 67 -0.88 6.95 12.36
CA MET A 67 0.15 7.67 11.61
C MET A 67 1.31 6.76 11.24
N PHE A 68 1.73 6.78 9.98
CA PHE A 68 2.96 6.15 9.50
C PHE A 68 4.05 7.21 9.33
N VAL A 69 5.24 6.95 9.87
CA VAL A 69 6.42 7.81 9.75
C VAL A 69 7.49 7.08 8.95
N THR A 70 7.95 7.66 7.85
CA THR A 70 8.97 7.03 6.99
C THR A 70 10.35 7.05 7.64
N ARG A 71 11.11 5.97 7.46
CA ARG A 71 12.45 5.82 8.03
C ARG A 71 13.50 6.70 7.35
N ASP A 72 13.35 6.96 6.07
CA ASP A 72 14.33 7.67 5.25
C ASP A 72 14.25 9.21 5.39
N ALA A 73 13.05 9.74 5.53
CA ALA A 73 12.78 11.17 5.48
C ALA A 73 11.99 11.70 6.68
N GLY A 74 11.35 10.84 7.46
CA GLY A 74 10.47 11.25 8.57
C GLY A 74 9.15 11.84 8.09
N GLU A 75 8.71 11.51 6.88
CA GLU A 75 7.42 11.97 6.36
C GLU A 75 6.28 11.29 7.12
N ILE A 76 5.24 12.05 7.46
CA ILE A 76 4.11 11.55 8.24
C ILE A 76 2.89 11.41 7.33
N PHE A 77 2.31 10.21 7.29
CA PHE A 77 1.06 9.91 6.60
C PHE A 77 0.01 9.45 7.60
N PHE A 78 -1.23 9.94 7.46
CA PHE A 78 -2.37 9.30 8.11
C PHE A 78 -2.78 8.09 7.26
N LEU A 79 -2.78 6.90 7.85
CA LEU A 79 -3.23 5.71 7.15
C LEU A 79 -4.75 5.70 7.08
N SER A 80 -5.28 5.40 5.90
CA SER A 80 -6.72 5.23 5.71
C SER A 80 -7.26 4.09 6.58
N GLN A 81 -8.25 4.39 7.41
CA GLN A 81 -8.98 3.42 8.23
C GLN A 81 -9.79 2.39 7.42
N HIS A 82 -9.97 2.63 6.11
CA HIS A 82 -10.80 1.81 5.24
C HIS A 82 -10.00 0.78 4.44
N ARG A 83 -8.68 0.68 4.66
CA ARG A 83 -7.82 -0.29 3.95
C ARG A 83 -6.93 -1.08 4.91
N PRO A 84 -6.63 -2.35 4.64
CA PRO A 84 -5.68 -3.12 5.43
C PRO A 84 -4.29 -2.47 5.44
N LEU A 85 -3.57 -2.63 6.55
CA LEU A 85 -2.21 -2.10 6.68
C LEU A 85 -1.26 -2.68 5.64
N THR A 86 -1.38 -3.98 5.35
CA THR A 86 -0.57 -4.67 4.33
C THR A 86 -0.70 -4.02 2.96
N GLU A 87 -1.91 -3.62 2.58
CA GLU A 87 -2.17 -2.91 1.32
C GLU A 87 -1.60 -1.49 1.34
N SER A 88 -1.71 -0.78 2.48
CA SER A 88 -1.09 0.55 2.64
C SER A 88 0.42 0.49 2.46
N MET A 89 1.07 -0.53 3.02
CA MET A 89 2.52 -0.70 2.90
C MET A 89 2.91 -1.14 1.48
N ALA A 90 2.11 -1.95 0.81
CA ALA A 90 2.30 -2.26 -0.61
C ALA A 90 2.20 -0.99 -1.48
N ALA A 91 1.20 -0.13 -1.20
CA ALA A 91 1.03 1.15 -1.87
C ALA A 91 2.26 2.04 -1.66
N TYR A 92 2.70 2.21 -0.41
CA TYR A 92 3.89 3.01 -0.09
C TYR A 92 5.15 2.50 -0.80
N ARG A 93 5.41 1.20 -0.78
CA ARG A 93 6.57 0.60 -1.49
C ARG A 93 6.52 0.85 -2.99
N ALA A 94 5.33 0.89 -3.59
CA ALA A 94 5.16 1.06 -5.02
C ALA A 94 5.19 2.53 -5.47
N SER A 95 4.68 3.46 -4.65
CA SER A 95 4.41 4.85 -5.08
C SER A 95 5.01 5.93 -4.19
N GLY A 96 5.45 5.59 -2.98
CA GLY A 96 5.81 6.55 -1.92
C GLY A 96 4.62 7.11 -1.15
N ASP A 97 3.38 6.71 -1.47
CA ASP A 97 2.16 7.13 -0.78
C ASP A 97 1.40 5.90 -0.24
N PRO A 98 1.29 5.73 1.09
CA PRO A 98 0.56 4.61 1.68
C PRO A 98 -0.95 4.66 1.46
N ASN A 99 -1.49 5.78 0.97
CA ASN A 99 -2.90 5.94 0.63
C ASN A 99 -3.15 5.94 -0.89
N ALA A 100 -2.12 5.68 -1.68
CA ALA A 100 -2.27 5.59 -3.13
C ALA A 100 -3.35 4.57 -3.49
N PRO A 101 -4.32 4.95 -4.35
CA PRO A 101 -5.36 4.04 -4.79
C PRO A 101 -4.79 3.03 -5.80
N LEU A 102 -5.41 1.86 -5.85
CA LEU A 102 -5.20 0.92 -6.95
C LEU A 102 -5.66 1.56 -8.26
N ILE A 103 -4.96 1.25 -9.34
CA ILE A 103 -5.35 1.59 -10.71
C ILE A 103 -5.61 0.30 -11.49
N PRO A 104 -6.43 0.33 -12.56
CA PRO A 104 -6.78 -0.86 -13.32
C PRO A 104 -5.64 -1.26 -14.27
N GLU A 105 -4.43 -1.35 -13.73
CA GLU A 105 -3.23 -1.79 -14.41
C GLU A 105 -2.62 -2.94 -13.63
N VAL A 106 -2.24 -3.99 -14.34
CA VAL A 106 -1.55 -5.15 -13.79
C VAL A 106 -0.14 -5.17 -14.34
N GLU A 107 0.84 -5.20 -13.45
CA GLU A 107 2.22 -5.45 -13.82
C GLU A 107 2.50 -6.95 -13.77
N LEU A 108 3.08 -7.50 -14.84
CA LEU A 108 3.76 -8.77 -14.81
C LEU A 108 5.25 -8.51 -14.66
N SER A 109 5.84 -9.10 -13.63
CA SER A 109 7.24 -8.87 -13.25
C SER A 109 8.12 -10.12 -13.33
N GLY A 110 7.54 -11.29 -13.62
CA GLY A 110 8.27 -12.53 -13.82
C GLY A 110 7.36 -13.76 -13.82
N TRP A 111 7.98 -14.94 -13.70
CA TRP A 111 7.31 -16.23 -13.75
C TRP A 111 8.08 -17.29 -12.95
N LYS A 112 7.40 -18.39 -12.61
CA LYS A 112 7.96 -19.55 -11.90
C LYS A 112 8.14 -20.73 -12.85
N VAL A 113 9.16 -21.55 -12.61
CA VAL A 113 9.38 -22.79 -13.41
C VAL A 113 8.10 -23.61 -13.48
N GLY A 114 7.68 -23.97 -14.70
CA GLY A 114 6.42 -24.65 -14.96
C GLY A 114 5.22 -23.72 -15.24
N ALA A 115 5.44 -22.41 -15.39
CA ALA A 115 4.38 -21.47 -15.75
C ALA A 115 3.64 -21.89 -17.03
N ASN A 116 2.32 -21.80 -17.01
CA ASN A 116 1.45 -22.18 -18.11
C ASN A 116 1.07 -20.96 -18.95
N ALA A 117 1.84 -20.72 -20.01
CA ALA A 117 1.62 -19.59 -20.92
C ALA A 117 0.22 -19.60 -21.54
N VAL A 118 -0.32 -20.76 -21.90
CA VAL A 118 -1.64 -20.87 -22.53
C VAL A 118 -2.75 -20.46 -21.56
N ALA A 119 -2.68 -20.93 -20.31
CA ALA A 119 -3.63 -20.54 -19.27
C ALA A 119 -3.55 -19.03 -18.97
N ALA A 120 -2.35 -18.46 -18.93
CA ALA A 120 -2.14 -17.03 -18.73
C ALA A 120 -2.74 -16.19 -19.87
N ILE A 121 -2.51 -16.57 -21.13
CA ILE A 121 -3.09 -15.89 -22.31
C ILE A 121 -4.63 -15.91 -22.25
N GLN A 122 -5.21 -17.07 -21.92
CA GLN A 122 -6.66 -17.19 -21.76
C GLN A 122 -7.18 -16.32 -20.60
N GLY A 123 -6.45 -16.27 -19.49
CA GLY A 123 -6.75 -15.43 -18.34
C GLY A 123 -6.76 -13.94 -18.67
N ILE A 124 -5.71 -13.46 -19.35
CA ILE A 124 -5.63 -12.06 -19.79
C ILE A 124 -6.86 -11.71 -20.64
N ARG A 125 -7.16 -12.51 -21.67
CA ARG A 125 -8.28 -12.23 -22.59
C ARG A 125 -9.66 -12.29 -21.93
N ARG A 126 -9.80 -12.96 -20.80
CA ARG A 126 -11.06 -13.02 -20.04
C ARG A 126 -11.32 -11.71 -19.28
N HIS A 127 -10.26 -11.06 -18.81
CA HIS A 127 -10.33 -9.92 -17.89
C HIS A 127 -9.85 -8.59 -18.53
N CYS A 128 -9.27 -8.65 -19.71
CA CYS A 128 -8.73 -7.51 -20.44
C CYS A 128 -9.20 -7.59 -21.92
N PRO A 129 -9.70 -6.48 -22.51
CA PRO A 129 -10.24 -6.46 -23.87
C PRO A 129 -9.11 -6.42 -24.93
N VAL A 130 -8.15 -7.32 -24.83
CA VAL A 130 -7.01 -7.43 -25.75
C VAL A 130 -7.16 -8.62 -26.69
N GLY A 131 -6.57 -8.49 -27.88
CA GLY A 131 -6.54 -9.56 -28.88
C GLY A 131 -5.65 -10.73 -28.46
N LEU A 132 -5.82 -11.88 -29.12
CA LEU A 132 -4.98 -13.06 -28.86
C LEU A 132 -3.49 -12.80 -29.13
N ALA A 133 -3.16 -12.13 -30.23
CA ALA A 133 -1.78 -11.82 -30.59
C ALA A 133 -1.12 -10.92 -29.55
N GLU A 134 -1.84 -9.92 -29.04
CA GLU A 134 -1.36 -9.01 -28.02
C GLU A 134 -1.15 -9.70 -26.67
N ALA A 135 -2.13 -10.47 -26.20
CA ALA A 135 -2.02 -11.24 -24.97
C ALA A 135 -0.83 -12.24 -25.02
N LYS A 136 -0.65 -12.89 -26.18
CA LYS A 136 0.48 -13.79 -26.42
C LYS A 136 1.82 -13.04 -26.36
N SER A 137 1.94 -11.92 -27.08
CA SER A 137 3.16 -11.12 -27.10
C SER A 137 3.57 -10.64 -25.69
N ILE A 138 2.61 -10.27 -24.85
CA ILE A 138 2.86 -9.84 -23.48
C ILE A 138 3.41 -10.99 -22.62
N ILE A 139 2.84 -12.19 -22.76
CA ILE A 139 3.34 -13.37 -22.04
C ILE A 139 4.73 -13.78 -22.51
N GLU A 140 4.98 -13.78 -23.82
CA GLU A 140 6.30 -14.11 -24.38
C GLU A 140 7.37 -13.13 -23.87
N ARG A 141 7.09 -11.82 -23.93
CA ARG A 141 8.00 -10.80 -23.37
C ARG A 141 8.25 -10.99 -21.88
N CYS A 142 7.22 -11.32 -21.10
CA CYS A 142 7.39 -11.63 -19.68
C CYS A 142 8.24 -12.89 -19.44
N LEU A 143 8.08 -13.92 -20.28
CA LEU A 143 8.91 -15.12 -20.22
C LEU A 143 10.37 -14.82 -20.54
N ASP A 144 10.61 -13.87 -21.45
CA ASP A 144 11.94 -13.35 -21.80
C ASP A 144 12.54 -12.41 -20.72
N GLY A 145 11.83 -12.22 -19.60
CA GLY A 145 12.28 -11.45 -18.45
C GLY A 145 11.92 -9.97 -18.49
N GLU A 146 11.13 -9.53 -19.47
CA GLU A 146 10.64 -8.15 -19.50
C GLU A 146 9.51 -7.94 -18.49
N ARG A 147 9.44 -6.71 -17.95
CA ARG A 147 8.26 -6.26 -17.21
C ARG A 147 7.21 -5.74 -18.17
N CYS A 148 5.98 -6.20 -18.03
CA CYS A 148 4.87 -5.81 -18.90
C CYS A 148 3.72 -5.26 -18.07
N VAL A 149 2.99 -4.29 -18.63
CA VAL A 149 1.81 -3.71 -17.99
C VAL A 149 0.59 -3.91 -18.87
N LEU A 150 -0.47 -4.43 -18.29
CA LEU A 150 -1.79 -4.63 -18.90
C LEU A 150 -2.79 -3.67 -18.28
N ARG A 151 -3.64 -3.04 -19.09
CA ARG A 151 -4.75 -2.21 -18.58
C ARG A 151 -6.06 -3.01 -18.60
N ALA A 152 -6.62 -3.27 -17.43
CA ALA A 152 -7.95 -3.85 -17.28
C ALA A 152 -9.05 -2.77 -17.41
N PRO A 153 -10.32 -3.15 -17.62
CA PRO A 153 -11.44 -2.20 -17.62
C PRO A 153 -11.65 -1.49 -16.27
N ASP A 154 -11.46 -2.22 -15.17
CA ASP A 154 -11.66 -1.75 -13.81
C ASP A 154 -10.75 -2.51 -12.82
N ILE A 155 -10.79 -2.10 -11.53
CA ILE A 155 -9.97 -2.69 -10.47
C ILE A 155 -10.33 -4.14 -10.19
N GLU A 156 -11.61 -4.50 -10.29
CA GLU A 156 -12.06 -5.86 -9.99
C GLU A 156 -11.57 -6.83 -11.07
N GLN A 157 -11.64 -6.44 -12.35
CA GLN A 157 -11.03 -7.20 -13.44
C GLN A 157 -9.51 -7.28 -13.31
N ALA A 158 -8.83 -6.21 -12.86
CA ALA A 158 -7.40 -6.25 -12.60
C ALA A 158 -7.04 -7.28 -11.52
N LYS A 159 -7.78 -7.31 -10.41
CA LYS A 159 -7.58 -8.30 -9.33
C LYS A 159 -7.82 -9.73 -9.81
N LEU A 160 -8.92 -9.98 -10.53
CA LEU A 160 -9.23 -11.31 -11.09
C LEU A 160 -8.16 -11.77 -12.08
N MET A 161 -7.63 -10.84 -12.88
CA MET A 161 -6.53 -11.12 -13.79
C MET A 161 -5.26 -11.54 -13.04
N VAL A 162 -4.89 -10.84 -11.96
CA VAL A 162 -3.76 -11.22 -11.10
C VAL A 162 -3.95 -12.63 -10.55
N THR A 163 -5.10 -12.94 -9.95
CA THR A 163 -5.39 -14.29 -9.43
C THR A 163 -5.22 -15.37 -10.50
N THR A 164 -5.67 -15.10 -11.73
CA THR A 164 -5.56 -16.05 -12.84
C THR A 164 -4.11 -16.22 -13.30
N LEU A 165 -3.35 -15.12 -13.39
CA LEU A 165 -1.94 -15.13 -13.76
C LEU A 165 -1.08 -15.84 -12.71
N GLU A 166 -1.33 -15.60 -11.42
CA GLU A 166 -0.66 -16.28 -10.31
C GLU A 166 -0.92 -17.79 -10.34
N SER A 167 -2.17 -18.19 -10.59
CA SER A 167 -2.55 -19.60 -10.75
C SER A 167 -1.88 -20.25 -11.96
N ALA A 168 -1.56 -19.47 -12.99
CA ALA A 168 -0.79 -19.90 -14.16
C ALA A 168 0.73 -19.86 -13.93
N GLY A 169 1.22 -19.45 -12.75
CA GLY A 169 2.64 -19.42 -12.40
C GLY A 169 3.36 -18.11 -12.72
N PHE A 170 2.64 -17.03 -13.04
CA PHE A 170 3.21 -15.71 -13.28
C PHE A 170 3.24 -14.87 -12.00
N VAL A 171 4.26 -14.03 -11.86
CA VAL A 171 4.37 -13.04 -10.79
C VAL A 171 3.73 -11.76 -11.30
N SER A 172 2.60 -11.39 -10.70
CA SER A 172 1.85 -10.20 -11.11
C SER A 172 1.21 -9.48 -9.94
N CYS A 173 0.95 -8.18 -10.10
CA CYS A 173 0.26 -7.38 -9.08
C CYS A 173 -0.53 -6.23 -9.72
N VAL A 174 -1.57 -5.78 -9.04
CA VAL A 174 -2.29 -4.55 -9.42
C VAL A 174 -1.44 -3.34 -8.99
N ARG A 175 -1.27 -2.37 -9.89
CA ARG A 175 -0.46 -1.18 -9.65
C ARG A 175 -1.20 -0.15 -8.80
N PHE A 176 -0.42 0.73 -8.18
CA PHE A 176 -0.91 1.91 -7.46
C PHE A 176 -0.65 3.17 -8.28
N ALA A 177 -1.55 4.15 -8.21
CA ALA A 177 -1.30 5.47 -8.76
C ALA A 177 -0.20 6.17 -7.95
N ARG A 178 0.78 6.79 -8.61
CA ARG A 178 1.66 7.73 -7.91
C ARG A 178 0.87 8.99 -7.58
N ALA A 179 0.97 9.47 -6.33
CA ALA A 179 0.48 10.80 -5.99
C ALA A 179 1.16 11.83 -6.91
N ARG A 180 0.36 12.70 -7.55
CA ARG A 180 0.87 13.79 -8.38
C ARG A 180 1.45 14.91 -7.52
#